data_AF-A0A661URB9-F1
#
_entry.id   AF-A0A661URB9-F1
#
_cell.length_a   1.000
_cell.length_b   1.000
_cell.length_c   1.000
_cell.angle_alpha   90.00
_cell.angle_beta   90.00
_cell.angle_gamma   90.00
#
_symmetry.space_group_name_H-M   'P 1'
#
loop_
_entity.id
_entity.type
_entity.pdbx_description
1 polymer ?
#
loop_
_entity_poly.entity_id
_entity_poly.type
_entity_poly.pdbx_seq_one_letter_code
_entity_poly.pdbx_strand_id
1 'polypeptide(L)'
;MSETRRIPLDRRVLIVREERIDLRPERGAVIFPFVGLLISGAIFASVVLFAGDLSATLLALILLPGLLLAPFAAMGLVYSVIGAAVVVEKAKQ
;
A
#
# COMPACT_ATOMS: atom_id res chain seq x y z
N MET A 1 -31.03 8.32 -15.85
CA MET A 1 -29.62 8.44 -15.43
C MET A 1 -29.50 7.69 -14.11
N SER A 2 -28.72 6.61 -14.05
CA SER A 2 -28.60 5.77 -12.85
C SER A 2 -27.81 6.52 -11.76
N GLU A 3 -28.41 6.73 -10.60
CA GLU A 3 -27.87 7.53 -9.51
C GLU A 3 -26.83 6.71 -8.72
N THR A 4 -25.55 7.00 -8.92
CA THR A 4 -24.45 6.31 -8.22
C THR A 4 -24.14 7.04 -6.91
N ARG A 5 -24.54 6.46 -5.77
CA ARG A 5 -24.24 7.01 -4.44
C ARG A 5 -22.89 6.49 -3.94
N ARG A 6 -21.98 7.41 -3.58
CA ARG A 6 -20.69 7.09 -2.96
C ARG A 6 -20.76 7.36 -1.45
N ILE A 7 -20.40 6.37 -0.64
CA ILE A 7 -20.29 6.52 0.81
C ILE A 7 -18.84 6.21 1.20
N PRO A 8 -18.05 7.20 1.66
CA PRO A 8 -16.73 6.94 2.20
C PRO A 8 -16.86 6.23 3.55
N LEU A 9 -16.27 5.05 3.66
CA LEU A 9 -15.97 4.39 4.93
C LEU A 9 -14.47 4.61 5.20
N ASP A 10 -14.09 4.67 6.47
CA ASP A 10 -12.78 5.07 7.01
C ASP A 10 -11.52 4.73 6.17
N ARG A 11 -11.50 3.59 5.46
CA ARG A 11 -10.47 3.25 4.44
C ARG A 11 -11.00 2.62 3.15
N ARG A 12 -12.31 2.61 2.94
CA ARG A 12 -12.98 1.91 1.82
C ARG A 12 -14.07 2.77 1.23
N VAL A 13 -14.14 2.85 -0.09
CA VAL A 13 -15.23 3.51 -0.80
C VAL A 13 -16.28 2.47 -1.14
N LEU A 14 -17.48 2.64 -0.59
CA LEU A 14 -18.66 1.89 -1.00
C LEU A 14 -19.28 2.57 -2.22
N ILE A 15 -19.40 1.85 -3.33
CA ILE A 15 -20.09 2.32 -4.54
C ILE A 15 -21.34 1.45 -4.70
N VAL A 16 -22.50 2.06 -4.48
CA VAL A 16 -23.80 1.40 -4.65
C VAL A 16 -24.29 1.65 -6.08
N ARG A 17 -24.58 0.57 -6.81
CA ARG A 17 -25.24 0.57 -8.13
C ARG A 17 -26.51 -0.28 -8.06
N GLU A 18 -27.42 -0.13 -9.03
CA GLU A 18 -28.73 -0.82 -9.03
C GLU A 18 -28.65 -2.35 -8.88
N GLU A 19 -27.62 -3.01 -9.40
CA GLU A 19 -27.49 -4.48 -9.34
C GLU A 19 -26.27 -5.00 -8.58
N ARG A 20 -25.39 -4.10 -8.11
CA ARG A 20 -24.14 -4.52 -7.43
C ARG A 20 -23.66 -3.51 -6.41
N ILE A 21 -22.98 -4.01 -5.40
CA ILE A 21 -22.26 -3.21 -4.41
C ILE A 21 -20.77 -3.45 -4.62
N ASP A 22 -20.04 -2.41 -5.02
CA ASP A 22 -18.58 -2.46 -5.13
C ASP A 22 -17.97 -1.86 -3.85
N LEU A 23 -17.28 -2.67 -3.04
CA LEU A 23 -16.33 -2.15 -2.06
C LEU A 23 -14.96 -2.06 -2.71
N ARG A 24 -14.44 -0.83 -2.86
CA ARG A 24 -13.07 -0.60 -3.33
C ARG A 24 -12.28 0.11 -2.25
N PRO A 25 -10.99 -0.18 -2.05
CA PRO A 25 -10.15 0.63 -1.20
C PRO A 25 -10.02 2.01 -1.83
N GLU A 26 -9.84 3.00 -0.97
CA GLU A 26 -9.56 4.34 -1.41
C GLU A 26 -8.25 4.35 -2.22
N ARG A 27 -8.22 5.03 -3.37
CA ARG A 27 -7.01 5.09 -4.23
C ARG A 27 -5.80 5.68 -3.48
N GLY A 28 -6.03 6.50 -2.46
CA GLY A 28 -5.00 7.04 -1.58
C GLY A 28 -4.28 5.99 -0.72
N ALA A 29 -4.89 4.82 -0.48
CA ALA A 29 -4.31 3.78 0.36
C ALA A 29 -3.03 3.16 -0.22
N VAL A 30 -2.85 3.20 -1.55
CA VAL A 30 -1.64 2.69 -2.24
C VAL A 30 -0.44 3.64 -2.11
N ILE A 31 -0.67 4.94 -1.95
CA ILE A 31 0.39 5.96 -2.03
C ILE A 31 1.40 5.76 -0.90
N PHE A 32 0.92 5.61 0.34
CA PHE A 32 1.79 5.54 1.51
C PHE A 32 2.69 4.28 1.51
N PRO A 33 2.17 3.06 1.27
CA PRO A 33 3.01 1.88 1.10
C PRO A 33 4.00 1.98 -0.05
N PHE A 34 3.61 2.59 -1.18
CA PHE A 34 4.51 2.77 -2.32
C PHE A 34 5.67 3.70 -2.00
N VAL A 35 5.41 4.83 -1.32
CA VAL A 35 6.46 5.75 -0.85
C VAL A 35 7.39 5.04 0.14
N GLY A 36 6.84 4.24 1.07
CA GLY A 36 7.65 3.43 1.99
C GLY A 36 8.59 2.47 1.26
N LEU A 37 8.09 1.81 0.20
CA LEU A 37 8.90 0.93 -0.65
C LEU A 37 10.03 1.67 -1.38
N LEU A 38 9.74 2.87 -1.92
CA LEU A 38 10.76 3.69 -2.56
C LEU A 38 11.85 4.13 -1.58
N ILE A 39 11.45 4.53 -0.36
CA ILE A 39 12.40 4.91 0.70
C ILE A 39 13.27 3.71 1.08
N SER A 40 12.66 2.53 1.29
CA SER A 40 13.43 1.30 1.55
C SER A 40 14.39 0.97 0.43
N GLY A 41 13.96 1.06 -0.83
CA GLY A 41 14.81 0.85 -2.00
C GLY A 41 16.00 1.82 -2.03
N ALA A 42 15.76 3.10 -1.75
CA ALA A 42 16.81 4.11 -1.67
C ALA A 42 17.81 3.84 -0.53
N ILE A 43 17.34 3.37 0.62
CA ILE A 43 18.17 2.95 1.76
C ILE A 43 19.10 1.81 1.33
N PHE A 44 18.55 0.74 0.74
CA PHE A 44 19.37 -0.39 0.29
C PHE A 44 20.35 0.00 -0.82
N ALA A 45 19.91 0.81 -1.78
CA ALA A 45 20.78 1.33 -2.83
C ALA A 45 21.94 2.14 -2.25
N SER A 46 21.67 3.00 -1.26
CA SER A 46 22.70 3.80 -0.59
C SER A 46 23.74 2.92 0.11
N VAL A 47 23.29 1.85 0.77
CA VAL A 47 24.21 0.89 1.40
C VAL A 47 25.08 0.22 0.34
N VAL A 48 24.52 -0.23 -0.78
CA VAL A 48 25.30 -0.85 -1.86
C VAL A 48 26.34 0.10 -2.44
N LEU A 49 26.00 1.39 -2.58
CA LEU A 49 26.87 2.39 -3.18
C LEU A 49 27.96 2.93 -2.23
N PHE A 50 27.66 3.00 -0.93
CA PHE A 50 28.51 3.72 0.04
C PHE A 50 29.01 2.85 1.20
N ALA A 51 28.76 1.53 1.20
CA ALA A 51 29.18 0.66 2.31
C ALA A 51 30.70 0.64 2.54
N GLY A 52 31.51 0.93 1.53
CA GLY A 52 32.96 1.03 1.67
C GLY A 52 33.42 2.25 2.48
N ASP A 53 32.60 3.30 2.52
CA ASP A 53 32.95 4.60 3.11
C ASP A 53 32.27 4.84 4.47
N LEU A 54 31.29 4.01 4.83
CA LEU A 54 30.48 4.13 6.04
C LEU A 54 31.06 3.27 7.16
N SER A 55 31.07 3.79 8.38
CA SER A 55 31.38 2.99 9.56
C SER A 55 30.33 1.89 9.77
N ALA A 56 30.73 0.78 10.39
CA ALA A 56 29.82 -0.32 10.71
C ALA A 56 28.58 0.15 11.51
N THR A 57 28.76 1.12 12.40
CA THR A 57 27.67 1.72 13.17
C THR A 57 26.69 2.48 12.29
N LEU A 58 27.17 3.31 11.36
CA LEU A 58 26.29 4.03 10.43
C LEU A 58 25.54 3.05 9.51
N LEU A 59 26.23 2.02 9.02
CA LEU A 59 25.60 0.97 8.21
C LEU A 59 24.46 0.27 8.95
N ALA A 60 24.68 -0.10 10.21
CA ALA A 60 23.64 -0.69 11.04
C ALA A 60 22.45 0.26 11.25
N LEU A 61 22.71 1.53 11.53
CA LEU A 61 21.65 2.55 11.71
C LEU A 61 20.82 2.78 10.45
N ILE A 62 21.42 2.64 9.27
CA ILE A 62 20.73 2.78 7.98
C ILE A 62 19.99 1.50 7.61
N LEU A 63 20.58 0.33 7.82
CA LEU A 63 20.01 -0.96 7.43
C LEU A 63 18.83 -1.39 8.28
N LEU A 64 18.87 -1.18 9.60
CA LEU A 64 17.80 -1.58 10.51
C LEU A 64 16.43 -1.01 10.13
N PRO A 65 16.26 0.32 9.91
CA PRO A 65 14.98 0.86 9.46
C PRO A 65 14.64 0.39 8.04
N GLY A 66 15.60 0.27 7.13
CA GLY A 66 15.34 -0.26 5.78
C GLY A 66 14.78 -1.68 5.79
N LEU A 67 15.35 -2.54 6.64
CA LEU A 67 14.94 -3.94 6.84
C LEU A 67 13.54 -4.08 7.42
N LEU A 68 13.13 -3.17 8.29
CA LEU A 68 11.77 -3.16 8.84
C LEU A 68 10.78 -2.51 7.87
N LEU A 69 11.13 -1.36 7.30
CA LEU A 69 10.25 -0.58 6.45
C LEU A 69 9.87 -1.35 5.18
N ALA A 70 10.80 -2.11 4.60
CA ALA A 70 10.57 -2.85 3.35
C ALA A 70 9.43 -3.88 3.43
N PRO A 71 9.42 -4.84 4.38
CA PRO A 71 8.34 -5.80 4.50
C PRO A 71 7.02 -5.13 4.88
N PHE A 72 7.00 -4.13 5.77
CA PHE A 72 5.76 -3.43 6.11
C PHE A 72 5.17 -2.66 4.93
N ALA A 73 6.02 -1.98 4.15
CA ALA A 73 5.61 -1.27 2.95
C ALA A 73 5.14 -2.25 1.85
N ALA A 74 5.84 -3.36 1.66
CA ALA A 74 5.44 -4.41 0.73
C ALA A 74 4.09 -5.03 1.11
N MET A 75 3.90 -5.41 2.38
CA MET A 75 2.63 -5.93 2.87
C MET A 75 1.52 -4.89 2.71
N GLY A 76 1.75 -3.64 3.09
CA GLY A 76 0.79 -2.55 2.91
C GLY A 76 0.39 -2.37 1.44
N LEU A 77 1.34 -2.48 0.51
CA LEU A 77 1.08 -2.37 -0.91
C LEU A 77 0.24 -3.56 -1.40
N VAL A 78 0.60 -4.78 -1.02
CA VAL A 78 -0.14 -6.00 -1.34
C VAL A 78 -1.58 -5.92 -0.83
N TYR A 79 -1.80 -5.49 0.42
CA TYR A 79 -3.15 -5.31 0.96
C TYR A 79 -3.94 -4.22 0.23
N SER A 80 -3.27 -3.15 -0.18
CA SER A 80 -3.92 -2.03 -0.89
C SER A 80 -4.32 -2.41 -2.32
N VAL A 81 -3.59 -3.33 -2.96
CA VAL A 81 -3.85 -3.78 -4.33
C VAL A 81 -4.74 -5.03 -4.37
N ILE A 82 -4.47 -6.04 -3.54
CA ILE A 82 -5.14 -7.36 -3.58
C ILE A 82 -6.36 -7.41 -2.65
N GLY A 83 -6.31 -6.78 -1.47
CA GLY A 83 -7.40 -6.81 -0.47
C GLY A 83 -8.66 -6.01 -0.87
N ALA A 84 -8.79 -5.71 -2.16
CA ALA A 84 -9.41 -4.49 -2.67
C ALA A 84 -10.69 -4.70 -3.49
N ALA A 85 -10.98 -5.93 -3.92
CA ALA A 85 -12.06 -6.21 -4.85
C ALA A 85 -13.00 -7.26 -4.27
N VAL A 86 -13.87 -6.85 -3.35
CA VAL A 86 -15.05 -7.66 -3.01
C VAL A 86 -16.21 -7.04 -3.76
N VAL A 87 -16.62 -7.71 -4.85
CA VAL A 87 -17.80 -7.37 -5.63
C VAL A 87 -18.92 -8.29 -5.17
N VAL A 88 -19.93 -7.72 -4.53
CA VAL A 88 -21.13 -8.46 -4.15
C VAL A 88 -22.17 -8.23 -5.24
N GLU A 89 -22.48 -9.28 -6.00
CA GLU A 89 -23.49 -9.28 -7.05
C GLU A 89 -24.78 -9.90 -6.50
N LYS A 90 -25.92 -9.24 -6.73
CA LYS A 90 -27.23 -9.71 -6.26
C LYS A 90 -27.59 -11.11 -6.78
N ALA A 91 -27.05 -11.48 -7.95
CA ALA A 91 -27.26 -12.80 -8.56
C ALA A 91 -26.46 -13.94 -7.91
N LYS A 92 -25.52 -13.64 -7.00
CA LYS A 92 -24.69 -14.63 -6.30
C LYS A 92 -25.10 -14.86 -4.83
N GLN A 93 -26.19 -14.23 -4.39
CA GLN A 93 -26.83 -14.51 -3.09
C GLN A 93 -28.05 -15.40 -3.25
#